data_AF-A0A1I5UKV9-F1
#
_entry.id   AF-A0A1I5UKV9-F1
#
_cell.length_a   1.000
_cell.length_b   1.000
_cell.length_c   1.000
_cell.angle_alpha   90.00
_cell.angle_beta   90.00
_cell.angle_gamma   90.00
#
_symmetry.space_group_name_H-M   'P 1'
#
loop_
_entity.id
_entity.type
_entity.pdbx_description
1 polymer ?
#
loop_
_entity_poly.entity_id
_entity_poly.type
_entity_poly.pdbx_seq_one_letter_code
_entity_poly.pdbx_strand_id
1 'polypeptide(L)'
;MGSVIKVPKERAEQLRMLSRRRQMPIADLIGEYLNAQIAAGHLPAELPGFVIERTGDTIISAAGTFSANLSVQDAARLGAALRDCADGSFDEVRLRHGLRVLRNGRGLSLKHGGAAEERSMCRGIARDLGDWLLRVAG
;
A
#
# COMPACT_ATOMS: atom_id res chain seq x y z
N MET A 1 -7.78 11.56 -1.98
CA MET A 1 -9.26 11.40 -1.85
C MET A 1 -9.64 10.01 -2.34
N GLY A 2 -10.53 9.32 -1.62
CA GLY A 2 -11.05 8.01 -2.05
C GLY A 2 -12.27 8.14 -2.96
N SER A 3 -12.53 7.12 -3.79
CA SER A 3 -13.75 7.01 -4.58
C SER A 3 -14.91 6.46 -3.74
N VAL A 4 -16.14 6.91 -4.00
CA VAL A 4 -17.35 6.43 -3.31
C VAL A 4 -17.98 5.30 -4.10
N ILE A 5 -17.98 4.09 -3.52
CA ILE A 5 -18.73 2.95 -4.04
C ILE A 5 -20.08 2.90 -3.33
N LYS A 6 -21.18 2.98 -4.09
CA LYS A 6 -22.53 2.81 -3.54
C LYS A 6 -22.86 1.32 -3.47
N VAL A 7 -23.28 0.86 -2.29
CA VAL A 7 -23.76 -0.51 -2.06
C VAL A 7 -25.17 -0.48 -1.48
N PRO A 8 -26.00 -1.51 -1.72
CA PRO A 8 -27.31 -1.64 -1.07
C PRO A 8 -27.20 -1.56 0.46
N LYS A 9 -28.24 -1.02 1.11
CA LYS A 9 -28.25 -0.76 2.57
C LYS A 9 -27.99 -2.02 3.38
N GLU A 10 -28.62 -3.12 2.99
CA GLU A 10 -28.50 -4.44 3.61
C GLU A 10 -27.04 -4.94 3.57
N ARG A 11 -26.34 -4.72 2.44
CA ARG A 11 -24.92 -5.08 2.29
C ARG A 11 -24.01 -4.19 3.12
N ALA A 12 -24.31 -2.88 3.21
CA ALA A 12 -23.58 -1.98 4.09
C ALA A 12 -23.70 -2.39 5.57
N GLU A 13 -24.90 -2.82 6.00
CA GLU A 13 -25.13 -3.31 7.36
C GLU A 13 -24.38 -4.63 7.62
N GLN A 14 -24.39 -5.57 6.67
CA GLN A 14 -23.57 -6.79 6.75
C GLN A 14 -22.07 -6.49 6.90
N LEU A 15 -21.54 -5.56 6.11
CA LEU A 15 -20.14 -5.13 6.23
C LEU A 15 -19.85 -4.50 7.59
N ARG A 16 -20.77 -3.69 8.13
CA ARG A 16 -20.64 -3.11 9.48
C ARG A 16 -20.65 -4.18 10.58
N MET A 17 -21.53 -5.17 10.47
CA MET A 17 -21.58 -6.29 11.42
C MET A 17 -20.28 -7.09 11.39
N LEU A 18 -19.78 -7.42 10.19
CA LEU A 18 -18.53 -8.14 10.02
C LEU A 18 -17.33 -7.34 10.55
N SER A 19 -17.28 -6.03 10.27
CA SER A 19 -16.28 -5.10 10.76
C SER A 19 -16.20 -5.07 12.29
N ARG A 20 -17.35 -4.98 12.97
CA ARG A 20 -17.41 -5.04 14.44
C ARG A 20 -16.93 -6.39 14.97
N ARG A 21 -17.39 -7.48 14.37
CA ARG A 21 -17.02 -8.85 14.78
C ARG A 21 -15.52 -9.11 14.64
N ARG A 22 -14.88 -8.59 13.59
CA ARG A 22 -13.44 -8.73 13.33
C ARG A 22 -12.58 -7.62 13.93
N GLN A 23 -13.20 -6.63 14.60
CA GLN A 23 -12.51 -5.44 15.13
C GLN A 23 -11.64 -4.72 14.08
N MET A 24 -12.10 -4.71 12.83
CA MET A 24 -11.35 -4.25 11.68
C MET A 24 -12.18 -3.25 10.86
N PRO A 25 -11.61 -2.14 10.37
CA PRO A 25 -12.31 -1.23 9.45
C PRO A 25 -12.85 -1.94 8.19
N ILE A 26 -14.01 -1.49 7.68
CA ILE A 26 -14.60 -2.05 6.44
C ILE A 26 -13.62 -1.99 5.26
N ALA A 27 -12.81 -0.93 5.17
CA ALA A 27 -11.81 -0.79 4.12
C ALA A 27 -10.76 -1.93 4.17
N ASP A 28 -10.32 -2.31 5.36
CA ASP A 28 -9.34 -3.38 5.53
C ASP A 28 -9.98 -4.75 5.26
N LEU A 29 -11.27 -4.96 5.59
CA LEU A 29 -12.01 -6.17 5.18
C LEU A 29 -12.10 -6.32 3.66
N ILE A 30 -12.37 -5.22 2.96
CA ILE A 30 -12.38 -5.21 1.49
C ILE A 30 -10.97 -5.52 0.97
N GLY A 31 -9.93 -4.95 1.59
CA GLY A 31 -8.53 -5.26 1.28
C GLY A 31 -8.19 -6.75 1.42
N GLU A 32 -8.57 -7.39 2.53
CA GLU A 32 -8.37 -8.83 2.73
C GLU A 32 -9.04 -9.66 1.61
N TYR A 33 -10.27 -9.30 1.23
CA TYR A 33 -10.97 -9.98 0.15
C TYR A 33 -10.26 -9.80 -1.20
N LEU A 34 -9.84 -8.58 -1.54
CA LEU A 34 -9.11 -8.31 -2.77
C LEU A 34 -7.80 -9.10 -2.81
N ASN A 35 -7.06 -9.17 -1.70
CA ASN A 35 -5.83 -9.96 -1.60
C ASN A 35 -6.08 -11.45 -1.79
N ALA A 36 -7.19 -11.98 -1.28
CA ALA A 36 -7.58 -13.35 -1.55
C ALA A 36 -7.90 -13.59 -3.04
N GLN A 37 -8.51 -12.62 -3.73
CA GLN A 37 -8.77 -12.72 -5.17
C GLN A 37 -7.47 -12.62 -6.00
N ILE A 38 -6.50 -11.81 -5.58
CA ILE A 38 -5.17 -11.74 -6.18
C ILE A 38 -4.44 -13.08 -6.01
N ALA A 39 -4.43 -13.64 -4.79
CA ALA A 39 -3.81 -14.93 -4.51
C ALA A 39 -4.45 -16.08 -5.31
N ALA A 40 -5.76 -15.99 -5.59
CA ALA A 40 -6.49 -16.93 -6.43
C ALA A 40 -6.26 -16.72 -7.95
N GLY A 41 -5.54 -15.67 -8.35
CA GLY A 41 -5.30 -15.34 -9.77
C GLY A 41 -6.50 -14.71 -10.48
N HIS A 42 -7.54 -14.29 -9.75
CA HIS A 42 -8.71 -13.62 -10.34
C HIS A 42 -8.48 -12.13 -10.58
N LEU A 43 -7.52 -11.53 -9.88
CA LEU A 43 -7.12 -10.14 -10.05
C LEU A 43 -5.61 -10.04 -10.29
N PRO A 44 -5.18 -9.10 -11.15
CA PRO A 44 -3.78 -8.71 -11.22
C PRO A 44 -3.32 -8.18 -9.85
N ALA A 45 -2.05 -8.37 -9.55
CA ALA A 45 -1.49 -7.98 -8.26
C ALA A 45 -0.94 -6.54 -8.26
N GLU A 46 -0.99 -5.90 -9.42
CA GLU A 46 -0.68 -4.51 -9.68
C GLU A 46 -1.75 -3.60 -9.06
N LEU A 47 -1.30 -2.56 -8.36
CA LEU A 47 -2.19 -1.61 -7.70
C LEU A 47 -2.53 -0.43 -8.63
N PRO A 48 -3.83 -0.14 -8.85
CA PRO A 48 -4.22 1.07 -9.57
C PRO A 48 -3.64 2.34 -8.94
N GLY A 49 -3.00 3.18 -9.77
CA GLY A 49 -2.37 4.42 -9.34
C GLY A 49 -0.91 4.29 -8.91
N PHE A 50 -0.34 3.08 -8.92
CA PHE A 50 1.08 2.80 -8.82
C PHE A 50 1.58 2.14 -10.10
N VAL A 51 2.80 2.45 -10.49
CA VAL A 51 3.51 1.81 -11.59
C VAL A 51 4.87 1.42 -11.07
N ILE A 52 5.23 0.14 -11.22
CA ILE A 52 6.56 -0.38 -10.89
C ILE A 52 7.15 -0.98 -12.17
N GLU A 53 8.22 -0.38 -12.66
CA GLU A 53 8.95 -0.84 -13.84
C GLU A 53 10.34 -1.31 -13.43
N ARG A 54 10.79 -2.43 -14.01
CA ARG A 54 12.15 -2.96 -13.81
C ARG A 54 12.93 -2.84 -15.11
N THR A 55 13.82 -1.86 -15.17
CA THR A 55 14.72 -1.60 -16.30
C THR A 55 16.14 -1.40 -15.78
N GLY A 56 16.81 -2.50 -15.42
CA GLY A 56 18.06 -2.47 -14.65
C GLY A 56 17.79 -2.10 -13.19
N ASP A 57 17.45 -0.84 -12.95
CA ASP A 57 16.90 -0.34 -11.69
C ASP A 57 15.38 -0.56 -11.61
N THR A 58 14.83 -0.49 -10.39
CA THR A 58 13.39 -0.52 -10.12
C THR A 58 12.85 0.90 -9.99
N ILE A 59 12.06 1.32 -10.97
CA ILE A 59 11.40 2.62 -10.98
C ILE A 59 10.02 2.44 -10.35
N ILE A 60 9.75 3.22 -9.30
CA ILE A 60 8.44 3.27 -8.65
C ILE A 60 7.86 4.64 -8.90
N SER A 61 6.69 4.70 -9.51
CA SER A 61 5.93 5.94 -9.62
C SER A 61 4.51 5.77 -9.09
N ALA A 62 4.01 6.80 -8.44
CA ALA A 62 2.62 6.86 -7.96
C ALA A 62 1.94 8.10 -8.54
N ALA A 63 1.09 7.88 -9.56
CA ALA A 63 0.18 8.85 -10.18
C ALA A 63 0.71 10.30 -10.25
N GLY A 64 1.97 10.48 -10.70
CA GLY A 64 2.58 11.78 -10.98
C GLY A 64 3.01 12.65 -9.78
N THR A 65 2.83 12.19 -8.54
CA THR A 65 3.20 12.96 -7.32
C THR A 65 4.40 12.38 -6.58
N PHE A 66 4.76 11.13 -6.88
CA PHE A 66 5.90 10.46 -6.31
C PHE A 66 6.58 9.66 -7.41
N SER A 67 7.90 9.80 -7.53
CA SER A 67 8.72 8.96 -8.38
C SER A 67 10.07 8.75 -7.71
N ALA A 68 10.48 7.49 -7.58
CA ALA A 68 11.78 7.13 -7.05
C ALA A 68 12.40 6.08 -7.97
N ASN A 69 13.63 6.32 -8.38
CA ASN A 69 14.46 5.32 -9.04
C ASN A 69 15.30 4.62 -7.98
N LEU A 70 15.07 3.32 -7.79
CA LEU A 70 15.67 2.54 -6.72
C LEU A 70 16.45 1.36 -7.28
N SER A 71 17.60 1.08 -6.67
CA SER A 71 18.24 -0.21 -6.86
C SER A 71 17.28 -1.33 -6.43
N VAL A 72 17.46 -2.53 -6.99
CA VAL A 72 16.69 -3.73 -6.60
C VAL A 72 16.74 -3.94 -5.07
N GLN A 73 17.90 -3.73 -4.45
CA GLN A 73 18.06 -3.87 -3.00
C GLN A 73 17.25 -2.82 -2.23
N ASP A 74 17.21 -1.58 -2.69
CA ASP A 74 16.46 -0.51 -2.02
C ASP A 74 14.95 -0.63 -2.26
N ALA A 75 14.52 -1.16 -3.42
CA ALA A 75 13.13 -1.53 -3.66
C ALA A 75 12.66 -2.63 -2.70
N ALA A 76 13.48 -3.66 -2.47
CA ALA A 76 13.19 -4.71 -1.49
C ALA A 76 13.08 -4.15 -0.05
N ARG A 77 14.01 -3.25 0.33
CA ARG A 77 13.97 -2.58 1.65
C ARG A 77 12.74 -1.71 1.82
N LEU A 78 12.35 -0.98 0.77
CA LEU A 78 11.12 -0.19 0.78
C LEU A 78 9.90 -1.11 0.94
N GLY A 79 9.88 -2.24 0.24
CA GLY A 79 8.81 -3.22 0.35
C GLY A 79 8.65 -3.76 1.77
N ALA A 80 9.77 -4.13 2.41
CA ALA A 80 9.79 -4.57 3.81
C ALA A 80 9.32 -3.46 4.77
N ALA A 81 9.84 -2.23 4.60
CA ALA A 81 9.47 -1.08 5.43
C ALA A 81 7.97 -0.75 5.35
N LEU A 82 7.36 -0.86 4.17
CA LEU A 82 5.93 -0.67 3.99
C LEU A 82 5.11 -1.71 4.74
N ARG A 83 5.51 -2.99 4.69
CA ARG A 83 4.86 -4.07 5.46
C ARG A 83 4.98 -3.85 6.96
N ASP A 84 6.19 -3.58 7.44
CA ASP A 84 6.44 -3.37 8.87
C ASP A 84 5.65 -2.17 9.41
N CYS A 85 5.60 -1.07 8.66
CA CYS A 85 4.79 0.09 9.02
C CYS A 85 3.28 -0.19 8.89
N ALA A 86 2.83 -1.07 8.00
CA ALA A 86 1.43 -1.46 7.89
C ALA A 86 0.97 -2.36 9.05
N ASP A 87 1.86 -3.23 9.52
CA ASP A 87 1.56 -4.28 10.49
C ASP A 87 1.58 -3.81 11.94
N GLY A 88 2.25 -2.69 12.23
CA GLY A 88 2.35 -2.20 13.62
C GLY A 88 3.80 -2.03 14.09
N SER A 89 4.76 -2.65 13.41
CA SER A 89 6.13 -2.85 13.89
C SER A 89 6.92 -1.56 14.09
N PHE A 90 6.79 -0.58 13.18
CA PHE A 90 7.46 0.73 13.30
C PHE A 90 6.52 1.87 12.92
N ASP A 91 6.69 3.03 13.57
CA ASP A 91 5.95 4.24 13.23
C ASP A 91 6.63 5.07 12.13
N GLU A 92 7.94 4.92 11.98
CA GLU A 92 8.71 5.52 10.89
C GLU A 92 9.88 4.64 10.49
N VAL A 93 10.09 4.47 9.18
CA VAL A 93 11.30 3.88 8.62
C VAL A 93 11.92 4.89 7.65
N ARG A 94 13.19 5.24 7.87
CA ARG A 94 13.99 6.08 6.97
C ARG A 94 14.88 5.19 6.11
N LEU A 95 14.77 5.36 4.81
CA LEU A 95 15.54 4.63 3.81
C LEU A 95 16.57 5.58 3.16
N ARG A 96 17.38 5.04 2.25
CA ARG A 96 18.34 5.83 1.49
C ARG A 96 17.64 6.83 0.57
N HIS A 97 18.39 7.79 0.04
CA HIS A 97 17.91 8.79 -0.93
C HIS A 97 16.75 9.65 -0.41
N GLY A 98 16.62 9.79 0.91
CA GLY A 98 15.55 10.62 1.51
C GLY A 98 14.16 9.97 1.47
N LEU A 99 14.06 8.67 1.15
CA LEU A 99 12.81 7.93 1.26
C LEU A 99 12.42 7.71 2.71
N ARG A 100 11.14 7.93 3.02
CA ARG A 100 10.59 7.69 4.36
C ARG A 100 9.21 7.06 4.26
N VAL A 101 8.97 6.04 5.08
CA VAL A 101 7.64 5.47 5.31
C VAL A 101 7.21 5.87 6.72
N LEU A 102 6.13 6.64 6.83
CA LEU A 102 5.59 7.09 8.11
C LEU A 102 4.20 6.54 8.33
N ARG A 103 3.90 6.09 9.55
CA ARG A 103 2.54 5.78 9.98
C ARG A 103 1.87 7.06 10.46
N ASN A 104 0.75 7.41 9.83
CA ASN A 104 -0.03 8.60 10.16
C ASN A 104 -1.43 8.17 10.63
N GLY A 105 -1.54 7.91 11.94
CA GLY A 105 -2.77 7.41 12.56
C GLY A 105 -3.22 6.05 12.00
N ARG A 106 -4.30 6.05 11.23
CA ARG A 106 -4.85 4.83 10.61
C ARG A 106 -4.25 4.50 9.24
N GLY A 107 -3.44 5.37 8.66
CA GLY A 107 -2.82 5.18 7.35
C GLY A 107 -1.30 5.26 7.40
N LEU A 108 -0.68 5.27 6.23
CA LEU A 108 0.74 5.48 6.01
C LEU A 108 0.95 6.58 4.97
N SER A 109 2.11 7.22 5.04
CA SER A 109 2.62 8.11 4.01
C SER A 109 3.99 7.64 3.55
N LEU A 110 4.14 7.51 2.23
CA LEU A 110 5.42 7.33 1.55
C LEU A 110 5.91 8.72 1.12
N LYS A 111 7.13 9.10 1.52
CA LYS A 111 7.74 10.39 1.19
C LYS A 111 9.07 10.19 0.50
N HIS A 112 9.40 11.05 -0.46
CA HIS A 112 10.72 11.15 -1.07
C HIS A 112 11.11 12.63 -1.08
N GLY A 113 12.25 13.03 -0.50
CA GLY A 113 12.61 14.45 -0.46
C GLY A 113 11.65 15.36 0.35
N GLY A 114 11.12 16.41 -0.27
CA GLY A 114 10.28 17.45 0.36
C GLY A 114 8.77 17.11 0.41
N ALA A 115 7.95 17.99 1.00
CA ALA A 115 6.51 17.73 1.23
C ALA A 115 5.65 17.54 -0.04
N ALA A 116 6.14 17.96 -1.21
CA ALA A 116 5.45 17.82 -2.49
C ALA A 116 5.49 16.39 -3.07
N GLU A 117 6.34 15.53 -2.52
CA GLU A 117 6.57 14.15 -2.96
C GLU A 117 6.06 13.15 -1.90
N GLU A 118 4.87 13.41 -1.36
CA GLU A 118 4.20 12.56 -0.39
C GLU A 118 2.99 11.83 -1.00
N ARG A 119 2.94 10.52 -0.77
CA ARG A 119 1.81 9.66 -1.11
C ARG A 119 1.23 9.02 0.13
N SER A 120 0.06 9.48 0.57
CA SER A 120 -0.70 8.84 1.65
C SER A 120 -1.56 7.68 1.13
N MET A 121 -1.64 6.62 1.93
CA MET A 121 -2.41 5.41 1.63
C MET A 121 -2.91 4.74 2.92
N CYS A 122 -3.90 3.84 2.80
CA CYS A 122 -4.31 3.00 3.94
C CYS A 122 -3.33 1.82 4.13
N ARG A 123 -3.44 1.14 5.28
CA ARG A 123 -2.55 0.03 5.64
C ARG A 123 -2.60 -1.13 4.66
N GLY A 124 -3.79 -1.50 4.19
CA GLY A 124 -3.95 -2.54 3.16
C GLY A 124 -3.14 -2.22 1.89
N ILE A 125 -3.36 -1.04 1.31
CA ILE A 125 -2.63 -0.59 0.11
C ILE A 125 -1.12 -0.52 0.33
N ALA A 126 -0.65 -0.09 1.52
CA ALA A 126 0.77 -0.10 1.84
C ALA A 126 1.35 -1.53 1.86
N ARG A 127 0.63 -2.49 2.45
CA ARG A 127 1.05 -3.89 2.47
C ARG A 127 1.11 -4.46 1.06
N ASP A 128 0.08 -4.23 0.26
CA ASP A 128 -0.01 -4.70 -1.12
C ASP A 128 1.11 -4.12 -1.99
N LEU A 129 1.42 -2.83 -1.81
CA LEU A 129 2.55 -2.17 -2.49
C LEU A 129 3.88 -2.79 -2.04
N GLY A 130 4.02 -3.08 -0.74
CA GLY A 130 5.20 -3.75 -0.20
C GLY A 130 5.40 -5.14 -0.80
N ASP A 131 4.32 -5.92 -0.91
CA ASP A 131 4.35 -7.25 -1.53
C ASP A 131 4.62 -7.20 -3.04
N TRP A 132 4.13 -6.18 -3.74
CA TRP A 132 4.47 -5.97 -5.14
C TRP A 132 5.95 -5.64 -5.32
N LEU A 133 6.50 -4.75 -4.49
CA LEU A 133 7.92 -4.39 -4.53
C LEU A 133 8.84 -5.57 -4.25
N LEU A 134 8.52 -6.38 -3.24
CA LEU A 134 9.30 -7.57 -2.91
C LEU A 134 9.30 -8.60 -4.05
N ARG A 135 8.18 -8.74 -4.78
CA ARG A 135 8.10 -9.62 -5.95
C ARG A 135 8.88 -9.10 -7.14
N VAL A 136 8.84 -7.80 -7.40
CA VAL A 136 9.60 -7.20 -8.51
C VAL A 136 11.11 -7.18 -8.21
N ALA A 137 11.49 -7.06 -6.94
CA ALA A 137 12.90 -7.05 -6.52
C ALA A 137 13.51 -8.46 -6.38
N GLY A 138 12.69 -9.51 -6.24
CA GLY A 138 13.11 -10.92 -6.35
C GLY A 138 13.51 -11.31 -7.77
#